data_AF-A0A9P6NFG5-F1
#
_entry.id   AF-A0A9P6NFG5-F1
#
_cell.length_a   1.000
_cell.length_b   1.000
_cell.length_c   1.000
_cell.angle_alpha   90.00
_cell.angle_beta   90.00
_cell.angle_gamma   90.00
#
_symmetry.space_group_name_H-M   'P 1'
#
loop_
_entity.id
_entity.type
_entity.pdbx_description
1 polymer ?
#
loop_
_entity_poly.entity_id
_entity_poly.type
_entity_poly.pdbx_seq_one_letter_code
_entity_poly.pdbx_strand_id
1 'polypeptide(L)'
;MLSTRFLVPAIFLALFQFASPLSSTSLSKRALSGHVIRNPTLRKTRTRRSSVNLRRSSTGSKDPFKTEAQKGTLSKNDISSDTNLNSMFGGLDSNGCKGKKMSYLEGKNSFDQDKLTEHLILYNNAWGAGTASYDSSQITECHSYDSQYAAVSWTTSYTWKSTSKANQNQVKSYSNVAWAPGYCMEISALTEFKTVWEWEYLDASPDLAADVSFDMFTSKNSACSGQSGGCASHEVMLWLSARGGALPAGTKVNPKPFVIENRYSFDVYQGQVNGIPVLSLIPTPGNEYTHFHADLIPAMRNLTAYGLESDEYICTLGTGTEPFEGQATLFTSVYSLRISENQPGSS
;
A
#
# COMPACT_ATOMS: atom_id res chain seq x y z
N MET A 1 69.04 14.94 34.70
CA MET A 1 68.76 16.02 33.73
C MET A 1 67.56 15.62 32.91
N LEU A 2 66.55 16.49 32.85
CA LEU A 2 65.30 16.31 32.11
C LEU A 2 65.54 15.95 30.64
N SER A 3 64.73 15.03 30.11
CA SER A 3 64.28 15.13 28.72
C SER A 3 62.94 14.40 28.57
N THR A 4 61.87 15.18 28.71
CA THR A 4 60.53 14.92 28.20
C THR A 4 60.57 14.63 26.70
N ARG A 5 59.94 13.53 26.26
CA ARG A 5 59.42 13.43 24.88
C ARG A 5 58.04 12.78 24.88
N PHE A 6 57.17 13.47 24.16
CA PHE A 6 55.74 13.33 24.03
C PHE A 6 55.31 11.97 23.47
N LEU A 7 54.26 11.39 24.07
CA LEU A 7 53.39 10.43 23.40
C LEU A 7 52.63 11.16 22.28
N VAL A 8 52.79 10.68 21.05
CA VAL A 8 51.90 10.99 19.92
C VAL A 8 50.74 9.99 19.98
N PRO A 9 49.47 10.40 20.00
CA PRO A 9 48.36 9.47 19.83
C PRO A 9 48.27 9.08 18.34
N ALA A 10 48.33 7.78 18.07
CA ALA A 10 48.08 7.22 16.75
C ALA A 10 46.61 7.49 16.38
N ILE A 11 46.41 8.40 15.42
CA ILE A 11 45.14 8.61 14.73
C ILE A 11 44.95 7.40 13.81
N PHE A 12 44.06 6.48 14.18
CA PHE A 12 43.52 5.49 13.25
C PHE A 12 42.55 6.22 12.32
N LEU A 13 43.05 6.58 11.14
CA LEU A 13 42.25 7.07 10.03
C LEU A 13 41.53 5.86 9.41
N ALA A 14 40.32 5.56 9.89
CA ALA A 14 39.44 4.61 9.20
C ALA A 14 38.96 5.28 7.91
N LEU A 15 39.65 4.99 6.81
CA LEU A 15 39.18 5.24 5.46
C LEU A 15 37.90 4.43 5.22
N PHE A 16 36.75 5.06 5.44
CA PHE A 16 35.49 4.61 4.86
C PHE A 16 35.58 4.85 3.35
N GLN A 17 35.99 3.81 2.62
CA GLN A 17 35.73 3.74 1.19
C GLN A 17 34.21 3.59 1.02
N PHE A 18 33.60 4.66 0.52
CA PHE A 18 32.27 4.59 -0.09
C PHE A 18 32.33 3.60 -1.24
N ALA A 19 31.73 2.43 -1.05
CA ALA A 19 31.35 1.56 -2.15
C ALA A 19 30.25 2.28 -2.93
N SER A 20 30.60 2.82 -4.09
CA SER A 20 29.64 3.32 -5.07
C SER A 20 28.63 2.22 -5.41
N PRO A 21 27.33 2.53 -5.53
CA PRO A 21 26.39 1.54 -6.01
C PRO A 21 26.70 1.24 -7.48
N LEU A 22 27.06 -0.02 -7.74
CA LEU A 22 27.13 -0.59 -9.08
C LEU A 22 25.78 -0.36 -9.75
N SER A 23 25.80 0.36 -10.86
CA SER A 23 24.68 0.53 -11.78
C SER A 23 24.24 -0.83 -12.31
N SER A 24 23.11 -1.36 -11.84
CA SER A 24 22.45 -2.50 -12.50
C SER A 24 21.58 -1.98 -13.65
N THR A 25 22.21 -1.57 -14.74
CA THR A 25 21.53 -1.47 -16.03
C THR A 25 21.30 -2.88 -16.56
N SER A 26 20.04 -3.33 -16.52
CA SER A 26 19.43 -4.38 -17.35
C SER A 26 18.46 -5.16 -16.47
N LEU A 27 17.18 -5.18 -16.87
CA LEU A 27 16.36 -6.39 -17.03
C LEU A 27 14.91 -5.97 -17.33
N SER A 28 14.73 -5.44 -18.54
CA SER A 28 13.44 -5.40 -19.22
C SER A 28 13.34 -6.63 -20.11
N LYS A 29 12.12 -7.18 -20.21
CA LYS A 29 11.63 -8.23 -21.13
C LYS A 29 11.61 -9.66 -20.57
N ARG A 30 10.49 -10.03 -19.96
CA ARG A 30 9.53 -11.04 -20.49
C ARG A 30 8.60 -11.51 -19.38
N ALA A 31 7.33 -11.10 -19.47
CA ALA A 31 6.21 -11.86 -18.92
C ALA A 31 4.95 -11.51 -19.72
N LEU A 32 4.88 -11.95 -20.97
CA LEU A 32 3.63 -12.00 -21.73
C LEU A 32 3.64 -13.28 -22.59
N SER A 33 2.88 -14.27 -22.14
CA SER A 33 2.34 -15.32 -23.00
C SER A 33 0.93 -15.62 -22.51
N GLY A 34 -0.05 -15.00 -23.16
CA GLY A 34 -1.48 -15.24 -22.96
C GLY A 34 -2.14 -15.32 -24.32
N HIS A 35 -2.78 -16.46 -24.58
CA HIS A 35 -3.32 -16.91 -25.86
C HIS A 35 -4.22 -15.90 -26.59
N VAL A 36 -3.98 -15.79 -27.90
CA VAL A 36 -4.86 -15.13 -28.88
C VAL A 36 -6.09 -16.02 -29.10
N ILE A 37 -7.27 -15.61 -28.62
CA ILE A 37 -8.54 -16.13 -29.11
C ILE A 37 -9.06 -15.18 -30.20
N ARG A 38 -9.08 -15.68 -31.44
CA ARG A 38 -9.66 -15.02 -32.62
C ARG A 38 -11.18 -15.04 -32.52
N ASN A 39 -11.83 -13.87 -32.57
CA ASN A 39 -13.26 -13.75 -32.87
C ASN A 39 -13.47 -13.43 -34.36
N PRO A 40 -14.33 -14.16 -35.09
CA PRO A 40 -14.55 -13.91 -36.51
C PRO A 40 -15.67 -12.90 -36.78
N THR A 41 -15.33 -11.92 -37.63
CA THR A 41 -16.15 -11.26 -38.67
C THR A 41 -17.53 -10.68 -38.33
N LEU A 42 -17.57 -9.34 -38.38
CA LEU A 42 -18.72 -8.48 -38.62
C LEU A 42 -19.41 -8.80 -39.96
N ARG A 43 -20.73 -8.96 -39.95
CA ARG A 43 -21.59 -8.89 -41.15
C ARG A 43 -22.65 -7.81 -40.95
N LYS A 44 -22.62 -6.79 -41.80
CA LYS A 44 -23.60 -5.68 -41.86
C LYS A 44 -24.91 -6.17 -42.48
N THR A 45 -26.04 -5.82 -41.87
CA THR A 45 -27.33 -5.65 -42.57
C THR A 45 -28.08 -4.42 -42.04
N ARG A 46 -28.90 -3.87 -42.93
CA ARG A 46 -29.27 -2.46 -43.07
C ARG A 46 -30.76 -2.27 -42.69
N THR A 47 -31.02 -1.21 -41.91
CA THR A 47 -32.27 -0.42 -41.72
C THR A 47 -33.66 -1.07 -41.82
N ARG A 48 -34.49 -0.76 -40.81
CA ARG A 48 -35.85 -0.20 -41.06
C ARG A 48 -36.26 0.76 -39.92
N ARG A 49 -36.62 1.98 -40.29
CA ARG A 49 -37.27 3.00 -39.45
C ARG A 49 -38.73 2.58 -39.19
N SER A 50 -39.18 2.67 -37.94
CA SER A 50 -40.57 3.04 -37.65
C SER A 50 -40.58 4.07 -36.52
N SER A 51 -41.24 5.18 -36.80
CA SER A 51 -41.57 6.27 -35.92
C SER A 51 -42.71 5.86 -34.99
N VAL A 52 -42.53 6.01 -33.67
CA VAL A 52 -43.63 5.93 -32.70
C VAL A 52 -43.61 7.17 -31.81
N ASN A 53 -44.80 7.74 -31.67
CA ASN A 53 -45.12 9.04 -31.09
C ASN A 53 -44.74 9.20 -29.61
N LEU A 54 -44.30 10.43 -29.30
CA LEU A 54 -44.22 11.00 -27.97
C LEU A 54 -45.58 10.97 -27.25
N ARG A 55 -45.63 10.32 -26.08
CA ARG A 55 -46.59 10.64 -25.01
C ARG A 55 -45.82 10.91 -23.73
N ARG A 56 -46.00 12.12 -23.21
CA ARG A 56 -45.61 12.59 -21.89
C ARG A 56 -46.38 11.78 -20.83
N SER A 57 -45.67 11.07 -19.96
CA SER A 57 -46.18 10.70 -18.63
C SER A 57 -45.11 10.99 -17.60
N SER A 58 -45.41 11.93 -16.72
CA SER A 58 -44.62 12.27 -15.54
C SER A 58 -44.78 11.16 -14.50
N THR A 59 -43.73 10.35 -14.33
CA THR A 59 -43.58 9.43 -13.19
C THR A 59 -42.12 9.50 -12.74
N GLY A 60 -41.94 9.71 -11.43
CA GLY A 60 -40.70 10.15 -10.79
C GLY A 60 -39.44 9.38 -11.19
N SER A 61 -38.43 10.14 -11.60
CA SER A 61 -37.05 9.70 -11.67
C SER A 61 -36.58 9.34 -10.26
N LYS A 62 -36.41 8.04 -10.00
CA LYS A 62 -35.58 7.56 -8.90
C LYS A 62 -34.14 7.65 -9.37
N ASP A 63 -33.47 8.68 -8.88
CA ASP A 63 -32.03 8.87 -8.94
C ASP A 63 -31.34 7.72 -8.17
N PRO A 64 -30.49 6.87 -8.79
CA PRO A 64 -29.89 5.72 -8.12
C PRO A 64 -28.73 6.09 -7.18
N PHE A 65 -28.49 7.38 -6.92
CA PHE A 65 -27.41 7.89 -6.05
C PHE A 65 -27.87 8.42 -4.69
N LYS A 66 -29.05 8.01 -4.21
CA LYS A 66 -29.50 8.32 -2.84
C LYS A 66 -29.87 7.06 -2.07
N THR A 67 -28.86 6.41 -1.51
CA THR A 67 -29.00 5.58 -0.32
C THR A 67 -27.76 5.73 0.54
N GLU A 68 -27.96 6.39 1.68
CA GLU A 68 -27.14 6.38 2.89
C GLU A 68 -25.64 6.69 2.75
N ALA A 69 -25.36 7.99 2.66
CA ALA A 69 -24.21 8.53 3.38
C ALA A 69 -24.45 8.33 4.88
N GLN A 70 -24.07 7.16 5.41
CA GLN A 70 -23.59 7.12 6.79
C GLN A 70 -22.29 7.91 6.78
N LYS A 71 -22.42 9.23 6.98
CA LYS A 71 -21.33 10.10 7.37
C LYS A 71 -20.98 9.74 8.82
N GLY A 72 -20.40 8.55 9.00
CA GLY A 72 -19.83 8.12 10.25
C GLY A 72 -18.62 9.01 10.49
N THR A 73 -18.81 10.08 11.25
CA THR A 73 -17.67 10.66 11.94
C THR A 73 -17.21 9.56 12.89
N LEU A 74 -16.02 9.00 12.67
CA LEU A 74 -15.40 8.09 13.62
C LEU A 74 -15.62 8.61 15.03
N SER A 75 -16.32 7.81 15.83
CA SER A 75 -16.40 8.11 17.25
C SER A 75 -15.05 7.76 17.84
N LYS A 76 -14.52 8.61 18.73
CA LYS A 76 -13.36 8.30 19.58
C LYS A 76 -13.50 6.98 20.37
N ASN A 77 -14.70 6.37 20.36
CA ASN A 77 -14.98 5.07 20.94
C ASN A 77 -14.57 3.87 20.06
N ASP A 78 -14.34 4.05 18.76
CA ASP A 78 -13.91 2.96 17.86
C ASP A 78 -12.39 2.70 17.93
N ILE A 79 -11.63 3.65 18.48
CA ILE A 79 -10.19 3.54 18.71
C ILE A 79 -9.97 3.58 20.23
N SER A 80 -9.80 2.42 20.86
CA SER A 80 -9.45 2.34 22.28
C SER A 80 -8.11 3.06 22.54
N SER A 81 -8.07 3.92 23.57
CA SER A 81 -6.84 4.52 24.09
C SER A 81 -6.11 3.48 24.93
N ASP A 82 -5.35 2.61 24.29
CA ASP A 82 -4.69 1.48 24.97
C ASP A 82 -3.25 1.81 25.40
N THR A 83 -2.86 1.23 26.52
CA THR A 83 -1.55 1.42 27.17
C THR A 83 -0.38 0.75 26.42
N ASN A 84 -0.67 -0.04 25.39
CA ASN A 84 0.32 -0.83 24.64
C ASN A 84 0.84 -0.14 23.36
N LEU A 85 0.47 1.12 23.08
CA LEU A 85 0.93 1.82 21.86
C LEU A 85 2.42 2.10 21.86
N ASN A 86 3.01 2.37 23.02
CA ASN A 86 4.45 2.55 23.15
C ASN A 86 5.24 1.27 22.81
N SER A 87 4.70 0.08 23.07
CA SER A 87 5.40 -1.16 22.72
C SER A 87 5.30 -1.44 21.21
N MET A 88 4.15 -1.14 20.61
CA MET A 88 3.90 -1.34 19.18
C MET A 88 4.68 -0.35 18.29
N PHE A 89 4.60 0.94 18.63
CA PHE A 89 5.13 2.03 17.79
C PHE A 89 6.46 2.59 18.30
N GLY A 90 6.99 2.04 19.40
CA GLY A 90 8.11 2.56 20.17
C GLY A 90 7.80 3.91 20.78
N GLY A 91 8.83 4.72 21.07
CA GLY A 91 8.64 6.06 21.63
C GLY A 91 7.66 6.89 20.79
N LEU A 92 6.49 7.22 21.36
CA LEU A 92 5.49 8.09 20.73
C LEU A 92 5.95 9.56 20.67
N ASP A 93 6.98 9.90 21.46
CA ASP A 93 7.64 11.20 21.51
C ASP A 93 8.76 11.29 20.47
N SER A 94 8.43 11.21 19.18
CA SER A 94 9.37 11.62 18.15
C SER A 94 8.67 12.44 17.08
N ASN A 95 8.52 13.75 17.36
CA ASN A 95 8.34 14.78 16.34
C ASN A 95 7.07 14.67 15.46
N GLY A 96 6.13 13.78 15.79
CA GLY A 96 4.97 13.36 14.99
C GLY A 96 4.47 14.40 14.00
N CYS A 97 4.75 14.17 12.72
CA CYS A 97 4.11 14.87 11.61
C CYS A 97 4.49 16.37 11.51
N LYS A 98 5.75 16.69 11.22
CA LYS A 98 6.24 18.09 11.15
C LYS A 98 5.78 18.88 9.92
N GLY A 99 4.84 18.35 9.13
CA GLY A 99 4.51 18.92 7.81
C GLY A 99 5.71 18.88 6.85
N LYS A 100 6.60 17.89 7.01
CA LYS A 100 7.73 17.72 6.09
C LYS A 100 7.16 17.36 4.71
N LYS A 101 7.31 18.27 3.76
CA LYS A 101 7.00 18.02 2.36
C LYS A 101 8.11 17.17 1.74
N MET A 102 7.75 15.96 1.33
CA MET A 102 8.64 15.03 0.66
C MET A 102 8.29 15.04 -0.82
N SER A 103 9.21 15.47 -1.67
CA SER A 103 8.92 15.70 -3.08
C SER A 103 9.78 14.82 -3.96
N TYR A 104 9.15 14.15 -4.92
CA TYR A 104 9.85 13.60 -6.07
C TYR A 104 9.96 14.69 -7.15
N LEU A 105 11.18 14.87 -7.64
CA LEU A 105 11.51 15.65 -8.84
C LEU A 105 12.27 14.73 -9.80
N GLU A 106 12.08 14.93 -11.09
CA GLU A 106 12.61 14.07 -12.16
C GLU A 106 14.08 13.62 -11.94
N GLY A 107 14.34 12.35 -12.27
CA GLY A 107 15.68 11.84 -12.51
C GLY A 107 16.34 11.16 -11.31
N LYS A 108 15.64 11.05 -10.17
CA LYS A 108 16.10 10.32 -8.98
C LYS A 108 14.95 9.61 -8.29
N ASN A 109 15.13 8.34 -7.94
CA ASN A 109 14.23 7.68 -6.99
C ASN A 109 14.20 8.50 -5.69
N SER A 110 13.00 8.69 -5.14
CA SER A 110 12.82 9.40 -3.88
C SER A 110 12.30 8.45 -2.81
N PHE A 111 13.16 8.14 -1.84
CA PHE A 111 12.81 7.38 -0.64
C PHE A 111 12.73 8.28 0.59
N ASP A 112 12.43 9.56 0.39
CA ASP A 112 12.21 10.50 1.48
C ASP A 112 11.16 9.95 2.45
N GLN A 113 11.47 10.08 3.73
CA GLN A 113 10.65 9.60 4.83
C GLN A 113 10.43 10.69 5.89
N ASP A 114 9.29 10.63 6.58
CA ASP A 114 8.98 11.37 7.79
C ASP A 114 8.64 10.37 8.90
N LYS A 115 9.45 10.35 9.97
CA LYS A 115 9.33 9.39 11.05
C LYS A 115 8.28 9.90 12.05
N LEU A 116 7.11 9.26 12.08
CA LEU A 116 5.96 9.67 12.89
C LEU A 116 6.13 9.21 14.34
N THR A 117 6.62 7.99 14.52
CA THR A 117 7.04 7.39 15.79
C THR A 117 8.31 6.56 15.57
N GLU A 118 8.79 5.83 16.57
CA GLU A 118 9.91 4.90 16.40
C GLU A 118 9.73 3.89 15.25
N HIS A 119 8.54 3.31 15.15
CA HIS A 119 8.22 2.22 14.20
C HIS A 119 7.17 2.60 13.14
N LEU A 120 6.60 3.80 13.18
CA LEU A 120 5.64 4.29 12.20
C LEU A 120 6.28 5.38 11.34
N ILE A 121 6.37 5.15 10.03
CA ILE A 121 7.13 6.01 9.11
C ILE A 121 6.27 6.30 7.87
N LEU A 122 6.12 7.58 7.52
CA LEU A 122 5.52 7.99 6.25
C LEU A 122 6.59 8.07 5.17
N TYR A 123 6.36 7.44 4.02
CA TYR A 123 7.27 7.44 2.89
C TYR A 123 6.66 8.08 1.65
N ASN A 124 7.47 8.82 0.90
CA ASN A 124 7.15 9.23 -0.46
C ASN A 124 7.34 8.06 -1.46
N ASN A 125 8.40 7.29 -1.29
CA ASN A 125 8.65 6.00 -1.97
C ASN A 125 8.35 5.97 -3.49
N ALA A 126 8.97 6.87 -4.25
CA ALA A 126 8.91 6.90 -5.71
C ALA A 126 9.94 5.94 -6.33
N TRP A 127 9.83 4.65 -6.02
CA TRP A 127 10.80 3.61 -6.40
C TRP A 127 10.73 3.23 -7.89
N GLY A 128 9.53 3.29 -8.48
CA GLY A 128 9.24 2.91 -9.87
C GLY A 128 9.32 4.07 -10.87
N ALA A 129 9.77 5.24 -10.41
CA ALA A 129 9.77 6.47 -11.16
C ALA A 129 10.63 6.44 -12.44
N GLY A 130 11.57 5.49 -12.55
CA GLY A 130 12.39 5.30 -13.76
C GLY A 130 11.59 4.94 -15.02
N THR A 131 10.30 4.60 -14.90
CA THR A 131 9.40 4.36 -16.04
C THR A 131 8.48 5.54 -16.36
N ALA A 132 8.55 6.62 -15.57
CA ALA A 132 7.75 7.83 -15.71
C ALA A 132 8.44 8.90 -16.58
N SER A 133 7.64 9.76 -17.23
CA SER A 133 8.15 10.89 -18.00
C SER A 133 8.62 12.03 -17.10
N TYR A 134 9.41 12.93 -17.70
CA TYR A 134 10.07 14.06 -17.04
C TYR A 134 9.12 15.03 -16.31
N ASP A 135 7.89 15.14 -16.79
CA ASP A 135 6.85 16.01 -16.26
C ASP A 135 5.99 15.34 -15.18
N SER A 136 6.42 14.17 -14.67
CA SER A 136 5.80 13.52 -13.53
C SER A 136 6.27 14.14 -12.21
N SER A 137 5.39 14.16 -11.22
CA SER A 137 5.67 14.74 -9.91
C SER A 137 4.91 14.01 -8.82
N GLN A 138 5.43 14.06 -7.59
CA GLN A 138 4.75 13.57 -6.41
C GLN A 138 5.18 14.35 -5.18
N ILE A 139 4.23 14.66 -4.31
CA ILE A 139 4.47 15.31 -3.02
C ILE A 139 3.68 14.57 -1.96
N THR A 140 4.38 14.07 -0.94
CA THR A 140 3.80 13.41 0.21
C THR A 140 4.01 14.27 1.45
N GLU A 141 2.96 14.46 2.25
CA GLU A 141 2.99 15.30 3.44
C GLU A 141 2.12 14.69 4.54
N CYS A 142 2.65 14.72 5.76
CA CYS A 142 1.88 14.41 6.95
C CYS A 142 1.19 15.68 7.47
N HIS A 143 -0.09 15.60 7.85
CA HIS A 143 -0.87 16.71 8.41
C HIS A 143 -1.06 16.68 9.92
N SER A 144 -1.36 15.52 10.49
CA SER A 144 -1.43 15.34 11.94
C SER A 144 -1.07 13.92 12.37
N TYR A 145 -0.58 13.80 13.61
CA TYR A 145 -0.44 12.53 14.32
C TYR A 145 -1.02 12.67 15.73
N ASP A 146 -1.98 11.81 16.07
CA ASP A 146 -2.57 11.71 17.39
C ASP A 146 -1.94 10.51 18.13
N SER A 147 -1.09 10.79 19.12
CA SER A 147 -0.39 9.78 19.90
C SER A 147 -1.27 8.98 20.85
N GLN A 148 -2.44 9.50 21.25
CA GLN A 148 -3.39 8.77 22.09
C GLN A 148 -4.01 7.61 21.32
N TYR A 149 -4.19 7.79 20.01
CA TYR A 149 -4.84 6.84 19.14
C TYR A 149 -3.91 6.21 18.11
N ALA A 150 -2.63 6.61 18.07
CA ALA A 150 -1.69 6.30 17.00
C ALA A 150 -2.32 6.46 15.61
N ALA A 151 -3.00 7.59 15.44
CA ALA A 151 -3.77 7.91 14.26
C ALA A 151 -3.07 9.00 13.45
N VAL A 152 -2.95 8.82 12.14
CA VAL A 152 -2.28 9.75 11.23
C VAL A 152 -3.22 10.26 10.15
N SER A 153 -3.14 11.56 9.85
CA SER A 153 -3.67 12.15 8.63
C SER A 153 -2.53 12.59 7.73
N TRP A 154 -2.62 12.26 6.43
CA TRP A 154 -1.57 12.53 5.46
C TRP A 154 -2.14 12.60 4.04
N THR A 155 -1.34 13.13 3.12
CA THR A 155 -1.64 13.16 1.69
C THR A 155 -0.45 12.68 0.86
N THR A 156 -0.76 12.14 -0.32
CA THR A 156 0.16 12.14 -1.45
C THR A 156 -0.56 12.70 -2.67
N SER A 157 -0.02 13.77 -3.25
CA SER A 157 -0.47 14.36 -4.50
C SER A 157 0.52 13.99 -5.60
N TYR A 158 0.04 13.43 -6.70
CA TYR A 158 0.91 13.01 -7.79
C TYR A 158 0.34 13.30 -9.17
N THR A 159 1.24 13.36 -10.14
CA THR A 159 0.96 13.25 -11.57
C THR A 159 1.98 12.28 -12.13
N TRP A 160 1.51 11.13 -12.59
CA TRP A 160 2.35 10.08 -13.16
C TRP A 160 1.97 9.85 -14.61
N LYS A 161 2.96 9.95 -15.49
CA LYS A 161 2.79 9.72 -16.93
C LYS A 161 3.83 8.73 -17.39
N SER A 162 3.42 7.71 -18.13
CA SER A 162 4.35 6.68 -18.61
C SER A 162 5.17 7.16 -19.81
N THR A 163 6.45 6.83 -19.82
CA THR A 163 7.35 7.11 -20.97
C THR A 163 6.95 6.36 -22.24
N SER A 164 6.19 5.28 -22.13
CA SER A 164 5.68 4.51 -23.26
C SER A 164 4.45 3.69 -22.87
N LYS A 165 3.71 3.21 -23.88
CA LYS A 165 2.59 2.28 -23.67
C LYS A 165 2.99 0.99 -22.95
N ALA A 166 4.22 0.51 -23.14
CA ALA A 166 4.71 -0.69 -22.46
C ALA A 166 4.90 -0.48 -20.94
N ASN A 167 5.03 0.77 -20.50
CA ASN A 167 5.27 1.16 -19.11
C ASN A 167 3.99 1.59 -18.38
N GLN A 168 2.84 1.61 -19.06
CA GLN A 168 1.55 2.01 -18.46
C GLN A 168 1.10 1.08 -17.34
N ASN A 169 1.52 -0.19 -17.36
CA ASN A 169 1.18 -1.16 -16.31
C ASN A 169 2.32 -1.33 -15.29
N GLN A 170 3.22 -0.34 -15.17
CA GLN A 170 4.30 -0.34 -14.18
C GLN A 170 3.95 0.67 -13.08
N VAL A 171 3.96 0.22 -11.83
CA VAL A 171 3.82 1.08 -10.65
C VAL A 171 4.95 2.12 -10.64
N LYS A 172 4.62 3.37 -10.29
CA LYS A 172 5.61 4.47 -10.23
C LYS A 172 6.10 4.76 -8.82
N SER A 173 5.29 4.46 -7.82
CA SER A 173 5.57 4.74 -6.41
C SER A 173 4.70 3.89 -5.51
N TYR A 174 5.03 3.78 -4.24
CA TYR A 174 4.11 3.33 -3.21
C TYR A 174 4.18 4.27 -2.00
N SER A 175 3.58 5.47 -2.11
CA SER A 175 3.56 6.40 -0.97
C SER A 175 2.71 5.78 0.13
N ASN A 176 3.28 5.60 1.32
CA ASN A 176 2.63 4.81 2.36
C ASN A 176 3.05 5.21 3.77
N VAL A 177 2.17 4.99 4.73
CA VAL A 177 2.53 4.90 6.14
C VAL A 177 2.90 3.44 6.42
N ALA A 178 4.10 3.20 6.97
CA ALA A 178 4.60 1.87 7.26
C ALA A 178 4.79 1.64 8.75
N TRP A 179 4.25 0.55 9.27
CA TRP A 179 4.73 -0.08 10.49
C TRP A 179 5.93 -0.96 10.13
N ALA A 180 7.11 -0.57 10.63
CA ALA A 180 8.39 -1.23 10.34
C ALA A 180 9.27 -1.22 11.61
N PRO A 181 9.01 -2.13 12.56
CA PRO A 181 9.64 -2.07 13.88
C PRO A 181 11.04 -2.72 13.93
N GLY A 182 11.47 -3.40 12.85
CA GLY A 182 12.74 -4.13 12.81
C GLY A 182 12.71 -5.52 13.46
N TYR A 183 11.52 -6.00 13.85
CA TYR A 183 11.24 -7.38 14.27
C TYR A 183 9.93 -7.84 13.61
N CYS A 184 9.64 -9.14 13.64
CA CYS A 184 8.40 -9.69 13.11
C CYS A 184 7.50 -10.26 14.21
N MET A 185 6.18 -10.25 13.99
CA MET A 185 5.18 -10.86 14.87
C MET A 185 4.58 -12.13 14.25
N GLU A 186 4.55 -13.24 14.99
CA GLU A 186 4.06 -14.53 14.50
C GLU A 186 2.54 -14.46 14.26
N ILE A 187 2.10 -14.83 13.05
CA ILE A 187 0.68 -14.79 12.67
C ILE A 187 -0.18 -15.63 13.62
N SER A 188 0.34 -16.77 14.07
CA SER A 188 -0.36 -17.67 14.98
C SER A 188 -0.54 -17.06 16.39
N ALA A 189 0.38 -16.20 16.82
CA ALA A 189 0.44 -15.61 18.16
C ALA A 189 -0.27 -14.24 18.27
N LEU A 190 -0.75 -13.67 17.16
CA LEU A 190 -1.48 -12.42 17.15
C LEU A 190 -2.70 -12.47 18.08
N THR A 191 -2.79 -11.46 18.94
CA THR A 191 -3.92 -11.21 19.85
C THR A 191 -4.74 -10.02 19.40
N GLU A 192 -4.15 -9.09 18.65
CA GLU A 192 -4.84 -7.98 18.01
C GLU A 192 -4.23 -7.72 16.63
N PHE A 193 -5.07 -7.48 15.62
CA PHE A 193 -4.66 -6.94 14.33
C PHE A 193 -5.81 -6.11 13.73
N LYS A 194 -6.12 -4.98 14.35
CA LYS A 194 -7.22 -4.09 13.93
C LYS A 194 -6.70 -2.88 13.19
N THR A 195 -7.45 -2.42 12.20
CA THR A 195 -7.11 -1.22 11.44
C THR A 195 -8.36 -0.38 11.19
N VAL A 196 -8.18 0.94 11.21
CA VAL A 196 -9.15 1.93 10.73
C VAL A 196 -8.45 2.75 9.66
N TRP A 197 -9.07 2.88 8.49
CA TRP A 197 -8.58 3.71 7.41
C TRP A 197 -9.74 4.38 6.68
N GLU A 198 -9.78 5.70 6.77
CA GLU A 198 -10.65 6.53 5.95
C GLU A 198 -9.82 7.37 4.99
N TRP A 199 -10.19 7.30 3.72
CA TRP A 199 -9.45 7.95 2.66
C TRP A 199 -10.36 8.31 1.49
N GLU A 200 -9.91 9.27 0.70
CA GLU A 200 -10.53 9.60 -0.59
C GLU A 200 -9.46 10.00 -1.61
N TYR A 201 -9.81 9.84 -2.89
CA TYR A 201 -9.05 10.44 -3.98
C TYR A 201 -9.70 11.76 -4.39
N LEU A 202 -8.96 12.85 -4.18
CA LEU A 202 -9.30 14.18 -4.65
C LEU A 202 -8.68 14.43 -6.02
N ASP A 203 -9.34 15.27 -6.83
CA ASP A 203 -8.84 15.74 -8.13
C ASP A 203 -8.34 14.63 -9.07
N ALA A 204 -8.99 13.46 -9.01
CA ALA A 204 -8.66 12.31 -9.82
C ALA A 204 -8.92 12.58 -11.31
N SER A 205 -7.90 12.40 -12.14
CA SER A 205 -8.03 12.51 -13.59
C SER A 205 -8.80 11.30 -14.17
N PRO A 206 -9.46 11.45 -15.34
CA PRO A 206 -10.23 10.35 -15.95
C PRO A 206 -9.41 9.11 -16.33
N ASP A 207 -8.09 9.29 -16.49
CA ASP A 207 -7.11 8.26 -16.82
C ASP A 207 -6.37 7.70 -15.59
N LEU A 208 -6.77 8.08 -14.37
CA LEU A 208 -6.20 7.57 -13.14
C LEU A 208 -6.28 6.04 -13.09
N ALA A 209 -5.11 5.40 -13.09
CA ALA A 209 -4.92 3.98 -12.78
C ALA A 209 -4.06 3.88 -11.52
N ALA A 210 -4.68 3.45 -10.43
CA ALA A 210 -4.03 3.34 -9.13
C ALA A 210 -4.80 2.37 -8.23
N ASP A 211 -4.11 1.79 -7.25
CA ASP A 211 -4.76 1.13 -6.12
C ASP A 211 -4.88 2.07 -4.91
N VAL A 212 -5.50 1.56 -3.85
CA VAL A 212 -5.22 1.96 -2.46
C VAL A 212 -5.11 0.66 -1.68
N SER A 213 -4.02 0.42 -0.98
CA SER A 213 -3.70 -0.93 -0.48
C SER A 213 -2.93 -0.95 0.83
N PHE A 214 -3.16 -2.01 1.59
CA PHE A 214 -2.21 -2.54 2.56
C PHE A 214 -1.21 -3.44 1.85
N ASP A 215 0.06 -3.36 2.23
CA ASP A 215 1.15 -4.19 1.72
C ASP A 215 1.94 -4.77 2.90
N MET A 216 1.88 -6.09 3.07
CA MET A 216 2.50 -6.80 4.19
C MET A 216 3.57 -7.75 3.68
N PHE A 217 4.80 -7.62 4.19
CA PHE A 217 5.82 -8.65 4.00
C PHE A 217 5.88 -9.56 5.20
N THR A 218 5.78 -10.86 4.93
CA THR A 218 5.92 -11.91 5.93
C THR A 218 7.23 -12.66 5.76
N SER A 219 7.67 -13.39 6.78
CA SER A 219 8.87 -14.21 6.73
C SER A 219 8.76 -15.40 7.67
N LYS A 220 9.41 -16.52 7.35
CA LYS A 220 9.67 -17.60 8.33
C LYS A 220 10.81 -17.28 9.30
N ASN A 221 11.53 -16.18 9.08
CA ASN A 221 12.59 -15.70 9.96
C ASN A 221 12.07 -14.53 10.80
N SER A 222 11.94 -14.73 12.11
CA SER A 222 11.46 -13.71 13.05
C SER A 222 12.36 -12.47 13.16
N ALA A 223 13.63 -12.57 12.72
CA ALA A 223 14.57 -11.46 12.67
C ALA A 223 14.59 -10.73 11.31
N CYS A 224 13.64 -11.03 10.41
CA CYS A 224 13.57 -10.41 9.10
C CYS A 224 13.14 -8.94 9.19
N SER A 225 13.67 -8.08 8.32
CA SER A 225 13.27 -6.67 8.19
C SER A 225 12.39 -6.42 6.95
N GLY A 226 11.56 -7.40 6.60
CA GLY A 226 10.70 -7.39 5.40
C GLY A 226 11.48 -7.56 4.10
N GLN A 227 10.92 -7.03 3.00
CA GLN A 227 11.52 -7.12 1.65
C GLN A 227 12.96 -6.60 1.61
N SER A 228 13.23 -5.49 2.32
CA SER A 228 14.55 -4.86 2.39
C SER A 228 15.64 -5.76 2.95
N GLY A 229 15.27 -6.72 3.82
CA GLY A 229 16.19 -7.70 4.42
C GLY A 229 16.49 -8.89 3.52
N GLY A 230 15.82 -9.02 2.36
CA GLY A 230 16.01 -10.15 1.44
C GLY A 230 15.53 -11.51 1.97
N CYS A 231 14.69 -11.49 3.00
CA CYS A 231 14.23 -12.68 3.75
C CYS A 231 12.71 -12.86 3.73
N ALA A 232 11.98 -12.06 2.93
CA ALA A 232 10.54 -12.17 2.80
C ALA A 232 10.14 -13.54 2.22
N SER A 233 9.16 -14.19 2.84
CA SER A 233 8.58 -15.47 2.41
C SER A 233 7.32 -15.25 1.57
N HIS A 234 6.48 -14.27 1.94
CA HIS A 234 5.37 -13.79 1.12
C HIS A 234 5.25 -12.27 1.16
N GLU A 235 4.59 -11.75 0.13
CA GLU A 235 3.97 -10.43 0.11
C GLU A 235 2.46 -10.64 0.11
N VAL A 236 1.75 -10.03 1.06
CA VAL A 236 0.30 -10.09 1.18
C VAL A 236 -0.25 -8.69 1.02
N MET A 237 -0.94 -8.44 -0.09
CA MET A 237 -1.59 -7.17 -0.34
C MET A 237 -3.10 -7.27 -0.10
N LEU A 238 -3.67 -6.27 0.57
CA LEU A 238 -5.11 -6.06 0.69
C LEU A 238 -5.46 -4.73 0.04
N TRP A 239 -5.99 -4.77 -1.18
CA TRP A 239 -6.42 -3.57 -1.88
C TRP A 239 -7.81 -3.17 -1.39
N LEU A 240 -7.98 -1.89 -1.07
CA LEU A 240 -9.26 -1.25 -0.80
C LEU A 240 -9.86 -0.60 -2.05
N SER A 241 -9.04 -0.37 -3.08
CA SER A 241 -9.47 0.18 -4.37
C SER A 241 -8.62 -0.36 -5.51
N ALA A 242 -9.23 -0.44 -6.70
CA ALA A 242 -8.57 -0.74 -7.97
C ALA A 242 -9.18 0.15 -9.07
N ARG A 243 -8.58 1.32 -9.31
CA ARG A 243 -9.06 2.30 -10.30
C ARG A 243 -8.37 2.12 -11.65
N GLY A 244 -9.05 2.53 -12.72
CA GLY A 244 -8.47 2.66 -14.06
C GLY A 244 -7.95 1.36 -14.69
N GLY A 245 -8.35 0.20 -14.16
CA GLY A 245 -7.82 -1.09 -14.61
C GLY A 245 -6.49 -1.48 -14.00
N ALA A 246 -6.10 -0.90 -12.86
CA ALA A 246 -5.02 -1.42 -12.03
C ALA A 246 -5.26 -2.91 -11.72
N LEU A 247 -4.20 -3.71 -11.81
CA LEU A 247 -4.24 -5.16 -11.60
C LEU A 247 -3.07 -5.58 -10.71
N PRO A 248 -3.27 -6.55 -9.80
CA PRO A 248 -2.18 -7.11 -9.02
C PRO A 248 -1.30 -8.03 -9.87
N ALA A 249 -0.19 -8.46 -9.27
CA ALA A 249 0.61 -9.54 -9.84
C ALA A 249 -0.17 -10.86 -9.89
N GLY A 250 -0.01 -11.59 -11.00
CA GLY A 250 -0.50 -12.95 -11.15
C GLY A 250 -1.95 -13.10 -11.62
N THR A 251 -2.65 -14.10 -11.11
CA THR A 251 -3.98 -14.50 -11.60
C THR A 251 -4.96 -14.79 -10.46
N LYS A 252 -6.25 -14.56 -10.69
CA LYS A 252 -7.32 -14.91 -9.75
C LYS A 252 -7.37 -16.42 -9.51
N VAL A 253 -7.49 -16.82 -8.24
CA VAL A 253 -7.48 -18.24 -7.84
C VAL A 253 -8.72 -18.69 -7.07
N ASN A 254 -9.49 -17.76 -6.48
CA ASN A 254 -10.66 -18.12 -5.70
C ASN A 254 -11.93 -18.26 -6.57
N PRO A 255 -12.71 -19.36 -6.43
CA PRO A 255 -13.97 -19.52 -7.14
C PRO A 255 -15.12 -18.74 -6.50
N LYS A 256 -14.99 -18.38 -5.22
CA LYS A 256 -15.94 -17.56 -4.45
C LYS A 256 -15.20 -16.43 -3.75
N PRO A 257 -15.82 -15.25 -3.58
CA PRO A 257 -15.17 -14.13 -2.91
C PRO A 257 -14.66 -14.51 -1.52
N PHE A 258 -13.47 -14.03 -1.20
CA PHE A 258 -12.92 -14.01 0.15
C PHE A 258 -13.61 -12.88 0.91
N VAL A 259 -14.17 -13.16 2.08
CA VAL A 259 -14.97 -12.18 2.81
C VAL A 259 -14.35 -11.88 4.17
N ILE A 260 -14.09 -10.60 4.44
CA ILE A 260 -13.65 -10.09 5.74
C ILE A 260 -14.88 -9.57 6.48
N GLU A 261 -15.11 -10.11 7.68
CA GLU A 261 -16.18 -9.72 8.62
C GLU A 261 -17.59 -9.66 8.02
N ASN A 262 -17.89 -10.49 7.01
CA ASN A 262 -19.17 -10.47 6.28
C ASN A 262 -19.51 -9.13 5.60
N ARG A 263 -18.54 -8.22 5.46
CA ARG A 263 -18.75 -6.85 4.94
C ARG A 263 -17.93 -6.57 3.68
N TYR A 264 -16.67 -6.98 3.67
CA TYR A 264 -15.74 -6.64 2.60
C TYR A 264 -15.45 -7.90 1.77
N SER A 265 -15.62 -7.82 0.46
CA SER A 265 -15.65 -8.97 -0.46
C SER A 265 -14.56 -8.83 -1.52
N PHE A 266 -13.65 -9.80 -1.57
CA PHE A 266 -12.43 -9.74 -2.37
C PHE A 266 -12.26 -10.94 -3.31
N ASP A 267 -11.68 -10.69 -4.46
CA ASP A 267 -11.04 -11.70 -5.29
C ASP A 267 -9.58 -11.89 -4.84
N VAL A 268 -9.13 -13.14 -4.77
CA VAL A 268 -7.76 -13.48 -4.36
C VAL A 268 -6.95 -13.79 -5.62
N TYR A 269 -5.82 -13.10 -5.77
CA TYR A 269 -4.83 -13.30 -6.83
C TYR A 269 -3.56 -13.90 -6.24
N GLN A 270 -2.93 -14.80 -6.99
CA GLN A 270 -1.61 -15.34 -6.66
C GLN A 270 -0.64 -15.05 -7.80
N GLY A 271 0.53 -14.52 -7.45
CA GLY A 271 1.59 -14.16 -8.38
C GLY A 271 2.96 -14.23 -7.74
N GLN A 272 3.94 -13.59 -8.39
CA GLN A 272 5.30 -13.49 -7.89
C GLN A 272 5.91 -12.16 -8.33
N VAL A 273 6.58 -11.46 -7.42
CA VAL A 273 7.33 -10.23 -7.69
C VAL A 273 8.75 -10.45 -7.19
N ASN A 274 9.74 -10.32 -8.08
CA ASN A 274 11.17 -10.50 -7.76
C ASN A 274 11.51 -11.82 -7.01
N GLY A 275 10.77 -12.90 -7.30
CA GLY A 275 10.99 -14.18 -6.64
C GLY A 275 10.14 -14.40 -5.37
N ILE A 276 9.50 -13.36 -4.84
CA ILE A 276 8.64 -13.43 -3.66
C ILE A 276 7.21 -13.78 -4.11
N PRO A 277 6.61 -14.87 -3.60
CA PRO A 277 5.20 -15.17 -3.82
C PRO A 277 4.31 -14.05 -3.29
N VAL A 278 3.33 -13.62 -4.10
CA VAL A 278 2.41 -12.52 -3.75
C VAL A 278 0.98 -13.03 -3.69
N LEU A 279 0.28 -12.70 -2.60
CA LEU A 279 -1.16 -12.90 -2.41
C LEU A 279 -1.84 -11.54 -2.39
N SER A 280 -2.69 -11.24 -3.37
CA SER A 280 -3.40 -9.95 -3.41
C SER A 280 -4.91 -10.16 -3.30
N LEU A 281 -5.53 -9.53 -2.30
CA LEU A 281 -6.97 -9.46 -2.13
C LEU A 281 -7.46 -8.17 -2.77
N ILE A 282 -8.23 -8.28 -3.85
CA ILE A 282 -8.73 -7.16 -4.64
C ILE A 282 -10.23 -7.02 -4.44
N PRO A 283 -10.79 -5.81 -4.23
CA PRO A 283 -12.23 -5.66 -4.09
C PRO A 283 -12.94 -6.28 -5.29
N THR A 284 -14.00 -7.04 -5.01
CA THR A 284 -14.84 -7.61 -6.08
C THR A 284 -15.40 -6.48 -6.96
N PRO A 285 -15.61 -6.71 -8.28
CA PRO A 285 -15.95 -5.66 -9.23
C PRO A 285 -17.08 -4.74 -8.76
N GLY A 286 -16.84 -3.43 -8.82
CA GLY A 286 -17.79 -2.40 -8.40
C GLY A 286 -17.66 -1.96 -6.94
N ASN A 287 -16.80 -2.60 -6.14
CA ASN A 287 -16.53 -2.19 -4.77
C ASN A 287 -15.27 -1.31 -4.67
N GLU A 288 -15.37 -0.31 -3.80
CA GLU A 288 -14.27 0.53 -3.35
C GLU A 288 -14.52 0.84 -1.86
N TYR A 289 -13.53 0.60 -1.00
CA TYR A 289 -13.68 0.66 0.45
C TYR A 289 -12.96 1.90 1.02
N THR A 290 -13.60 3.06 0.91
CA THR A 290 -13.07 4.35 1.42
C THR A 290 -13.19 4.51 2.93
N HIS A 291 -13.99 3.67 3.60
CA HIS A 291 -14.13 3.57 5.05
C HIS A 291 -13.90 2.11 5.47
N PHE A 292 -12.66 1.76 5.76
CA PHE A 292 -12.28 0.40 6.11
C PHE A 292 -11.98 0.30 7.60
N HIS A 293 -12.72 -0.56 8.30
CA HIS A 293 -12.48 -0.89 9.69
C HIS A 293 -12.66 -2.39 9.87
N ALA A 294 -11.59 -3.11 10.22
CA ALA A 294 -11.64 -4.56 10.37
C ALA A 294 -10.57 -5.07 11.35
N ASP A 295 -10.87 -6.23 11.96
CA ASP A 295 -9.88 -7.16 12.51
C ASP A 295 -9.38 -8.08 11.38
N LEU A 296 -8.07 -8.06 11.15
CA LEU A 296 -7.40 -8.80 10.09
C LEU A 296 -6.89 -10.17 10.55
N ILE A 297 -6.94 -10.53 11.84
CA ILE A 297 -6.51 -11.86 12.31
C ILE A 297 -7.26 -12.98 11.57
N PRO A 298 -8.60 -12.97 11.44
CA PRO A 298 -9.30 -14.02 10.70
C PRO A 298 -8.90 -14.05 9.22
N ALA A 299 -8.61 -12.89 8.63
CA ALA A 299 -8.19 -12.80 7.23
C ALA A 299 -6.81 -13.48 7.04
N MET A 300 -5.83 -13.17 7.89
CA MET A 300 -4.50 -13.78 7.84
C MET A 300 -4.58 -15.30 8.00
N ARG A 301 -5.38 -15.80 8.94
CA ARG A 301 -5.57 -17.25 9.14
C ARG A 301 -6.24 -17.92 7.93
N ASN A 302 -7.21 -17.27 7.32
CA ASN A 302 -7.90 -17.81 6.14
C ASN A 302 -7.03 -17.79 4.87
N LEU A 303 -5.99 -16.95 4.82
CA LEU A 303 -5.04 -16.94 3.70
C LEU A 303 -4.15 -18.19 3.64
N THR A 304 -4.14 -19.02 4.68
CA THR A 304 -3.48 -20.33 4.64
C THR A 304 -4.05 -21.27 3.57
N ALA A 305 -5.34 -21.12 3.23
CA ALA A 305 -5.95 -21.82 2.10
C ALA A 305 -5.38 -21.39 0.74
N TYR A 306 -4.63 -20.29 0.70
CA TYR A 306 -3.99 -19.72 -0.48
C TYR A 306 -2.47 -19.69 -0.36
N GLY A 307 -1.87 -20.49 0.54
CA GLY A 307 -0.42 -20.70 0.59
C GLY A 307 0.35 -19.86 1.61
N LEU A 308 -0.29 -18.91 2.30
CA LEU A 308 0.34 -18.25 3.44
C LEU A 308 0.58 -19.29 4.55
N GLU A 309 1.77 -19.35 5.14
CA GLU A 309 2.02 -20.34 6.18
C GLU A 309 1.74 -19.78 7.58
N SER A 310 1.18 -20.60 8.47
CA SER A 310 0.74 -20.13 9.80
C SER A 310 1.87 -19.81 10.76
N ASP A 311 3.06 -20.37 10.51
CA ASP A 311 4.31 -20.14 11.25
C ASP A 311 5.13 -18.97 10.67
N GLU A 312 4.59 -18.25 9.68
CA GLU A 312 5.19 -17.00 9.23
C GLU A 312 4.89 -15.85 10.18
N TYR A 313 5.77 -14.86 10.11
CA TYR A 313 5.75 -13.66 10.92
C TYR A 313 5.50 -12.45 10.02
N ILE A 314 4.67 -11.50 10.46
CA ILE A 314 4.47 -10.20 9.80
C ILE A 314 5.63 -9.29 10.21
N CYS A 315 6.43 -8.83 9.25
CA CYS A 315 7.65 -8.06 9.51
C CYS A 315 7.48 -6.57 9.20
N THR A 316 6.70 -6.24 8.16
CA THR A 316 6.37 -4.87 7.79
C THR A 316 4.96 -4.79 7.27
N LEU A 317 4.29 -3.66 7.49
CA LEU A 317 2.98 -3.36 6.96
C LEU A 317 2.93 -1.92 6.47
N GLY A 318 2.79 -1.72 5.17
CA GLY A 318 2.53 -0.43 4.54
C GLY A 318 1.04 -0.22 4.27
N THR A 319 0.58 1.03 4.32
CA THR A 319 -0.75 1.45 3.86
C THR A 319 -0.63 2.70 3.01
N GLY A 320 -1.04 2.60 1.75
CA GLY A 320 -0.73 3.64 0.78
C GLY A 320 -1.39 3.44 -0.58
N THR A 321 -0.75 3.95 -1.60
CA THR A 321 -1.20 3.79 -3.00
C THR A 321 -0.05 3.55 -3.97
N GLU A 322 -0.30 2.62 -4.89
CA GLU A 322 0.46 2.34 -6.09
C GLU A 322 -0.19 2.97 -7.34
N PRO A 323 0.21 4.20 -7.74
CA PRO A 323 -0.20 4.77 -9.01
C PRO A 323 0.61 4.21 -10.18
N PHE A 324 -0.10 3.97 -11.28
CA PHE A 324 0.44 3.55 -12.57
C PHE A 324 0.47 4.71 -13.57
N GLU A 325 -0.63 5.45 -13.66
CA GLU A 325 -0.85 6.56 -14.60
C GLU A 325 -1.88 7.54 -14.01
N GLY A 326 -1.84 8.79 -14.47
CA GLY A 326 -2.83 9.82 -14.16
C GLY A 326 -2.43 10.74 -13.01
N GLN A 327 -3.38 11.54 -12.56
CA GLN A 327 -3.22 12.53 -11.51
C GLN A 327 -4.29 12.32 -10.44
N ALA A 328 -3.89 12.43 -9.18
CA ALA A 328 -4.80 12.50 -8.05
C ALA A 328 -4.09 13.02 -6.80
N THR A 329 -4.87 13.31 -5.77
CA THR A 329 -4.40 13.37 -4.38
C THR A 329 -5.09 12.29 -3.58
N LEU A 330 -4.34 11.32 -3.05
CA LEU A 330 -4.85 10.47 -1.99
C LEU A 330 -4.83 11.29 -0.70
N PHE A 331 -6.01 11.54 -0.14
CA PHE A 331 -6.18 12.14 1.17
C PHE A 331 -6.62 11.09 2.17
N THR A 332 -5.78 10.83 3.17
CA THR A 332 -6.14 10.00 4.33
C THR A 332 -6.54 10.94 5.47
N SER A 333 -7.83 10.97 5.79
CA SER A 333 -8.32 11.73 6.94
C SER A 333 -7.89 11.08 8.25
N VAL A 334 -7.84 9.75 8.28
CA VAL A 334 -7.37 8.97 9.42
C VAL A 334 -6.90 7.59 8.99
N TYR A 335 -5.74 7.21 9.48
CA TYR A 335 -5.26 5.83 9.50
C TYR A 335 -4.77 5.49 10.90
N SER A 336 -5.21 4.35 11.43
CA SER A 336 -4.78 3.83 12.73
C SER A 336 -4.62 2.31 12.63
N LEU A 337 -3.52 1.81 13.17
CA LEU A 337 -3.22 0.38 13.27
C LEU A 337 -3.11 -0.03 14.73
N ARG A 338 -3.55 -1.26 15.02
CA ARG A 338 -3.34 -1.97 16.28
C ARG A 338 -2.88 -3.37 15.96
N ILE A 339 -1.66 -3.71 16.32
CA ILE A 339 -1.11 -5.05 16.15
C ILE A 339 -0.34 -5.47 17.40
N SER A 340 -0.65 -6.66 17.92
CA SER A 340 0.04 -7.24 19.06
C SER A 340 -0.01 -8.77 19.02
N GLU A 341 0.97 -9.39 19.68
CA GLU A 341 1.06 -10.83 19.85
C GLU A 341 1.33 -11.20 21.31
N ASN A 342 1.05 -12.44 21.67
CA ASN A 342 1.56 -13.00 22.93
C ASN A 342 3.08 -13.16 22.82
N GLN A 343 3.83 -12.50 23.71
CA GLN A 343 5.28 -12.67 23.77
C GLN A 343 5.61 -14.11 24.23
N PRO A 344 6.63 -14.77 23.65
CA PRO A 344 7.07 -16.08 24.13
C PRO A 344 7.50 -15.97 25.60
N GLY A 345 6.70 -16.51 26.52
CA GLY A 345 7.02 -16.59 27.96
C GLY A 345 6.11 -15.81 28.93
N SER A 346 5.04 -15.15 28.46
CA SER A 346 4.04 -14.55 29.36
C SER A 346 2.83 -15.48 29.54
N SER A 347 2.93 -16.44 30.45
CA SER A 347 1.82 -17.25 30.97
C SER A 347 1.60 -16.99 32.44
#